data_AF-A0A973DL34-F1
#
_entry.id   AF-A0A973DL34-F1
#
_cell.length_a   1.000
_cell.length_b   1.000
_cell.length_c   1.000
_cell.angle_alpha   90.00
_cell.angle_beta   90.00
_cell.angle_gamma   90.00
#
_symmetry.space_group_name_H-M   'P 1'
#
loop_
_entity.id
_entity.type
_entity.pdbx_description
1 polymer ?
#
loop_
_entity_poly.entity_id
_entity_poly.type
_entity_poly.pdbx_seq_one_letter_code
_entity_poly.pdbx_strand_id
1 'polypeptide(L)'
;MGEEGVAPGDLVIPNATALPLAGTDPLNILMGLTQITEGAMVNESGVLKAVVKFTRGHHSSLLRPNMTDDATPTAVEIEVTQEMQKQLATFMASSGTYIPVKDSDIIAKP
;
A
#
# COMPACT_ATOMS: atom_id res chain seq x y z
N MET A 1 -5.19 -8.27 3.76
CA MET A 1 -5.58 -9.26 4.78
C MET A 1 -4.36 -9.56 5.63
N GLY A 2 -4.44 -9.36 6.95
CA GLY A 2 -3.38 -9.72 7.89
C GLY A 2 -3.39 -11.21 8.21
N GLU A 3 -2.26 -11.73 8.65
CA GLU A 3 -2.11 -13.13 9.08
C GLU A 3 -2.63 -13.31 10.51
N GLU A 4 -3.48 -14.31 10.74
CA GLU A 4 -3.95 -14.63 12.10
C GLU A 4 -2.79 -15.09 12.98
N GLY A 5 -2.65 -14.45 14.15
CA GLY A 5 -1.75 -14.88 15.22
C GLY A 5 -0.37 -14.19 15.26
N VAL A 6 0.06 -13.54 14.18
CA VAL A 6 1.32 -12.76 14.15
C VAL A 6 1.04 -11.25 14.03
N ALA A 7 -0.07 -10.89 13.38
CA ALA A 7 -0.62 -9.54 13.39
C ALA A 7 -2.16 -9.67 13.47
N PRO A 8 -2.77 -9.75 14.67
CA PRO A 8 -4.20 -9.51 14.78
C PRO A 8 -4.41 -8.15 14.11
N GLY A 9 -5.27 -8.10 13.09
CA GLY A 9 -5.29 -7.01 12.10
C GLY A 9 -5.03 -5.66 12.75
N ASP A 10 -4.04 -4.94 12.21
CA ASP A 10 -3.60 -3.61 12.62
C ASP A 10 -4.67 -2.87 13.44
N LEU A 11 -4.31 -2.39 14.64
CA LEU A 11 -5.17 -1.71 15.64
C LEU A 11 -5.86 -0.42 15.13
N VAL A 12 -5.86 -0.20 13.82
CA VAL A 12 -6.46 0.93 13.12
C VAL A 12 -7.72 0.50 12.35
N ILE A 13 -8.42 1.51 11.85
CA ILE A 13 -9.70 1.38 11.17
C ILE A 13 -9.59 0.35 10.02
N PRO A 14 -10.48 -0.66 9.97
CA PRO A 14 -10.49 -1.61 8.87
C PRO A 14 -10.60 -0.88 7.52
N ASN A 15 -9.86 -1.35 6.52
CA ASN A 15 -9.90 -0.76 5.17
C ASN A 15 -11.31 -0.73 4.58
N ALA A 16 -12.15 -1.70 4.95
CA ALA A 16 -13.58 -1.71 4.68
C ALA A 16 -14.33 -2.27 5.90
N THR A 17 -15.56 -1.82 6.09
CA THR A 17 -16.47 -2.34 7.12
C THR A 17 -17.86 -2.59 6.50
N ALA A 18 -18.81 -3.08 7.29
CA ALA A 18 -20.21 -3.17 6.85
C ALA A 18 -20.86 -1.79 6.63
N LEU A 19 -20.28 -0.71 7.15
CA LEU A 19 -20.75 0.65 6.93
C LEU A 19 -20.18 1.19 5.61
N PRO A 20 -21.02 1.71 4.69
CA PRO A 20 -20.64 1.96 3.30
C PRO A 20 -19.62 3.09 3.10
N LEU A 21 -19.42 3.95 4.11
CA LEU A 21 -18.49 5.09 4.05
C LEU A 21 -17.32 4.97 5.03
N ALA A 22 -17.23 3.88 5.78
CA ALA A 22 -16.19 3.71 6.79
C ALA A 22 -15.04 2.85 6.25
N GLY A 23 -13.82 3.37 6.38
CA GLY A 23 -12.60 2.74 5.91
C GLY A 23 -11.94 3.50 4.76
N THR A 24 -10.83 2.97 4.28
CA THR A 24 -10.04 3.53 3.18
C THR A 24 -10.60 3.15 1.80
N ASP A 25 -11.23 1.98 1.67
CA ASP A 25 -11.81 1.52 0.40
C ASP A 25 -12.96 2.41 -0.09
N PRO A 26 -13.93 2.83 0.76
CA PRO A 26 -14.92 3.83 0.36
C PRO A 26 -14.33 5.17 -0.09
N LEU A 27 -13.24 5.61 0.56
CA LEU A 27 -12.55 6.85 0.18
C LEU A 27 -11.85 6.71 -1.18
N ASN A 28 -11.21 5.57 -1.46
CA ASN A 28 -10.59 5.28 -2.76
C ASN A 28 -11.62 5.34 -3.89
N ILE A 29 -12.82 4.80 -3.66
CA ILE A 29 -13.94 4.86 -4.61
C ILE A 29 -14.38 6.32 -4.83
N LEU A 30 -14.55 7.09 -3.76
CA LEU A 30 -14.94 8.51 -3.85
C LEU A 30 -13.92 9.35 -4.64
N MET A 31 -12.62 9.06 -4.47
CA MET A 31 -11.55 9.72 -5.22
C MET A 31 -11.40 9.18 -6.66
N GLY A 32 -12.09 8.09 -7.01
CA GLY A 32 -11.98 7.43 -8.31
C GLY A 32 -10.62 6.79 -8.55
N LEU A 33 -9.96 6.28 -7.49
CA LEU A 33 -8.69 5.58 -7.60
C LEU A 33 -8.89 4.16 -8.10
N THR A 34 -7.95 3.69 -8.93
CA THR A 34 -7.93 2.31 -9.41
C THR A 34 -6.83 1.54 -8.70
N GLN A 35 -7.12 0.33 -8.20
CA GLN A 35 -6.08 -0.54 -7.65
C GLN A 35 -5.17 -1.01 -8.79
N ILE A 36 -3.87 -0.77 -8.64
CA ILE A 36 -2.85 -1.20 -9.61
C ILE A 36 -2.03 -2.36 -9.04
N THR A 37 -1.70 -3.33 -9.89
CA THR A 37 -0.77 -4.43 -9.59
C THR A 37 0.52 -4.33 -10.39
N GLU A 38 0.62 -3.34 -11.26
CA GLU A 38 1.76 -3.02 -12.13
C GLU A 38 1.97 -1.50 -12.13
N GLY A 39 3.12 -1.04 -12.62
CA GLY A 39 3.45 0.39 -12.66
C GLY A 39 2.43 1.21 -13.46
N ALA A 40 2.11 2.41 -12.98
CA ALA A 40 1.09 3.27 -13.57
C ALA A 40 1.58 4.72 -13.73
N MET A 41 1.26 5.30 -14.88
CA MET A 41 1.55 6.70 -15.26
C MET A 41 0.25 7.52 -15.24
N VAL A 42 0.38 8.85 -15.31
CA VAL A 42 -0.77 9.75 -15.53
C VAL A 42 -1.62 9.30 -16.73
N ASN A 43 -2.92 9.51 -16.62
CA ASN A 43 -3.84 9.32 -17.74
C ASN A 43 -3.77 10.50 -18.74
N GLU A 44 -4.59 10.45 -19.79
CA GLU A 44 -4.69 11.51 -20.81
C GLU A 44 -5.04 12.90 -20.24
N SER A 45 -5.69 12.95 -19.09
CA SER A 45 -6.01 14.20 -18.38
C SER A 45 -4.85 14.72 -17.52
N GLY A 46 -3.68 14.08 -17.55
CA GLY A 46 -2.50 14.46 -16.78
C GLY A 46 -2.59 14.13 -15.28
N VAL A 47 -3.55 13.29 -14.87
CA VAL A 47 -3.76 12.93 -13.46
C VAL A 47 -3.49 11.44 -13.26
N LEU A 48 -2.71 11.10 -12.24
CA LEU A 48 -2.55 9.72 -11.79
C LEU A 48 -3.65 9.38 -10.78
N LYS A 49 -4.46 8.37 -11.08
CA LYS A 49 -5.54 7.87 -10.19
C LYS A 49 -5.29 6.41 -9.83
N ALA A 50 -4.32 6.18 -8.96
CA ALA A 50 -3.90 4.85 -8.57
C ALA A 50 -3.91 4.67 -7.05
N VAL A 51 -4.17 3.43 -6.62
CA VAL A 51 -3.92 2.97 -5.25
C VAL A 51 -3.17 1.64 -5.31
N VAL A 52 -2.16 1.48 -4.47
CA VAL A 52 -1.43 0.22 -4.29
C VAL A 52 -1.86 -0.37 -2.95
N LYS A 53 -2.28 -1.64 -2.94
CA LYS A 53 -2.62 -2.37 -1.71
C LYS A 53 -1.58 -3.48 -1.54
N PHE A 54 -0.89 -3.53 -0.41
CA PHE A 54 0.14 -4.55 -0.15
C PHE A 54 -0.43 -5.77 0.57
N THR A 55 0.21 -6.93 0.41
CA THR A 55 -0.18 -8.18 1.08
C THR A 55 0.19 -8.21 2.57
N ARG A 56 1.16 -7.37 2.96
CA ARG A 56 1.66 -7.17 4.33
C ARG A 56 1.88 -5.68 4.59
N GLY A 57 1.92 -5.31 5.86
CA GLY A 57 2.18 -3.94 6.31
C GLY A 57 1.60 -3.64 7.68
N HIS A 58 2.17 -2.65 8.34
CA HIS A 58 1.79 -2.04 9.61
C HIS A 58 2.01 -0.52 9.55
N HIS A 59 1.57 0.23 10.56
CA HIS A 59 1.62 1.70 10.58
C HIS A 59 3.00 2.30 10.26
N SER A 60 4.08 1.59 10.59
CA SER A 60 5.47 2.04 10.40
C SER A 60 6.16 1.45 9.17
N SER A 61 5.48 0.67 8.32
CA SER A 61 6.10 -0.06 7.20
C SER A 61 6.79 0.83 6.16
N LEU A 62 6.41 2.11 6.06
CA LEU A 62 7.12 3.07 5.22
C LEU A 62 8.52 3.41 5.76
N LEU A 63 8.69 3.38 7.09
CA LEU A 63 9.92 3.79 7.76
C LEU A 63 10.82 2.61 8.14
N ARG A 64 10.22 1.48 8.51
CA ARG A 64 10.93 0.28 8.96
C ARG A 64 10.14 -1.00 8.66
N PRO A 65 10.83 -2.14 8.46
CA PRO A 65 10.17 -3.40 8.13
C PRO A 65 9.63 -4.16 9.35
N ASN A 66 10.08 -3.84 10.56
CA ASN A 66 9.65 -4.51 11.78
C ASN A 66 8.47 -3.79 12.46
N MET A 67 7.50 -4.58 12.94
CA MET A 67 6.31 -4.08 13.64
C MET A 67 6.66 -3.32 14.93
N THR A 68 7.52 -3.90 15.76
CA THR A 68 8.04 -3.31 17.01
C THR A 68 9.57 -3.26 17.00
N ASP A 69 10.17 -2.40 17.83
CA ASP A 69 11.63 -2.21 17.86
C ASP A 69 12.41 -3.51 18.12
N ASP A 70 11.85 -4.41 18.93
CA ASP A 70 12.48 -5.68 19.29
C ASP A 70 12.17 -6.84 18.32
N ALA A 71 11.29 -6.63 17.33
CA ALA A 71 10.94 -7.66 16.37
C ALA A 71 11.97 -7.75 15.23
N THR A 72 12.38 -8.98 14.89
CA THR A 72 13.16 -9.24 13.68
C THR A 72 12.20 -9.30 12.48
N PRO A 73 12.42 -8.50 11.42
CA PRO A 73 11.55 -8.51 10.26
C PRO A 73 11.76 -9.79 9.42
N THR A 74 10.67 -10.26 8.82
CA THR A 74 10.68 -11.30 7.79
C THR A 74 11.22 -10.75 6.46
N ALA A 75 11.61 -11.64 5.54
CA ALA A 75 12.06 -11.22 4.21
C ALA A 75 10.99 -10.43 3.45
N VAL A 76 9.73 -10.88 3.51
CA VAL A 76 8.60 -10.22 2.84
C VAL A 76 8.34 -8.82 3.40
N GLU A 77 8.48 -8.61 4.71
CA GLU A 77 8.33 -7.28 5.31
C GLU A 77 9.44 -6.32 4.86
N ILE A 78 10.67 -6.80 4.72
CA ILE A 78 11.79 -6.03 4.15
C ILE A 78 11.48 -5.63 2.71
N GLU A 79 11.03 -6.57 1.89
CA GLU A 79 10.66 -6.33 0.49
C GLU A 79 9.52 -5.32 0.36
N VAL A 80 8.48 -5.43 1.19
CA VAL A 80 7.36 -4.48 1.24
C VAL A 80 7.83 -3.09 1.63
N THR A 81 8.65 -2.93 2.68
CA THR A 81 9.18 -1.62 3.07
C THR A 81 10.00 -0.98 1.96
N GLN A 82 10.87 -1.77 1.30
CA GLN A 82 11.67 -1.29 0.18
C GLN A 82 10.79 -0.86 -1.01
N GLU A 83 9.74 -1.61 -1.30
CA GLU A 83 8.82 -1.29 -2.38
C GLU A 83 8.02 -0.01 -2.08
N MET A 84 7.49 0.14 -0.86
CA MET A 84 6.81 1.37 -0.41
C MET A 84 7.73 2.60 -0.54
N GLN A 85 8.98 2.49 -0.11
CA GLN A 85 9.96 3.58 -0.18
C GLN A 85 10.33 3.91 -1.63
N LYS A 86 10.51 2.90 -2.48
CA LYS A 86 10.77 3.09 -3.92
C LYS A 86 9.60 3.80 -4.59
N GLN A 87 8.37 3.38 -4.29
CA GLN A 87 7.15 4.00 -4.83
C GLN A 87 7.05 5.47 -4.42
N LEU A 88 7.23 5.78 -3.14
CA LEU A 88 7.22 7.15 -2.64
C LEU A 88 8.31 8.02 -3.30
N ALA A 89 9.55 7.54 -3.31
CA ALA A 89 10.67 8.28 -3.88
C ALA A 89 10.46 8.56 -5.37
N THR A 90 9.95 7.58 -6.11
CA THR A 90 9.69 7.74 -7.55
C THR A 90 8.49 8.65 -7.82
N PHE A 91 7.44 8.55 -7.02
CA PHE A 91 6.29 9.46 -7.10
C PHE A 91 6.73 10.91 -6.88
N MET A 92 7.56 11.18 -5.87
CA MET A 92 8.13 12.50 -5.63
C MET A 92 9.06 12.96 -6.76
N ALA A 93 9.98 12.10 -7.21
CA ALA A 93 10.93 12.42 -8.28
C ALA A 93 10.25 12.70 -9.63
N SER A 94 9.08 12.10 -9.87
CA SER A 94 8.27 12.29 -11.07
C SER A 94 7.25 13.43 -10.93
N SER A 95 7.29 14.23 -9.86
CA SER A 95 6.30 15.26 -9.56
C SER A 95 4.85 14.74 -9.55
N GLY A 96 4.67 13.52 -9.04
CA GLY A 96 3.37 12.87 -8.88
C GLY A 96 2.82 12.19 -10.12
N THR A 97 3.64 11.96 -11.15
CA THR A 97 3.17 11.45 -12.45
C THR A 97 3.35 9.94 -12.65
N TYR A 98 4.12 9.29 -11.78
CA TYR A 98 4.45 7.88 -11.91
C TYR A 98 4.51 7.16 -10.55
N ILE A 99 3.91 5.97 -10.49
CA ILE A 99 4.13 5.00 -9.43
C ILE A 99 4.69 3.71 -10.08
N PRO A 100 5.93 3.30 -9.76
CA PRO A 100 6.45 2.02 -10.21
C PRO A 100 5.87 0.88 -9.38
N VAL A 101 5.75 -0.32 -9.96
CA VAL A 101 5.60 -1.56 -9.20
C VAL A 101 6.72 -2.48 -9.64
N LYS A 102 7.66 -2.77 -8.73
CA LYS A 102 8.81 -3.65 -9.03
C LYS A 102 8.46 -5.11 -8.86
N ASP A 103 7.76 -5.41 -7.77
CA ASP A 103 7.44 -6.76 -7.33
C ASP A 103 5.93 -6.85 -7.14
N SER A 104 5.27 -7.58 -8.03
CA SER A 104 3.82 -7.77 -8.00
C SER A 104 3.37 -8.86 -7.03
N ASP A 105 4.27 -9.72 -6.55
CA ASP A 105 3.93 -10.82 -5.63
C ASP A 105 3.62 -10.29 -4.22
N ILE A 106 4.16 -9.13 -3.86
CA ILE A 106 3.87 -8.43 -2.60
C ILE A 106 2.69 -7.45 -2.69
N ILE A 107 2.03 -7.36 -3.84
CA ILE A 107 0.83 -6.54 -4.06
C ILE A 107 -0.42 -7.40 -3.94
N ALA A 108 -1.38 -6.95 -3.15
CA ALA A 108 -2.68 -7.60 -3.04
C ALA A 108 -3.41 -7.54 -4.38
N LYS A 109 -4.04 -8.65 -4.75
CA LYS A 109 -4.87 -8.74 -5.96
C LYS A 109 -6.25 -8.12 -5.68
N PRO A 110 -6.87 -7.45 -6.66
CA PRO A 110 -8.21 -6.88 -6.53
C PRO A 110 -9.29 -7.94 -6.30
#